data_AF-A0A195AYH1-F1
#
_entry.id   AF-A0A195AYH1-F1
#
_cell.length_a   1.000
_cell.length_b   1.000
_cell.length_c   1.000
_cell.angle_alpha   90.00
_cell.angle_beta   90.00
_cell.angle_gamma   90.00
#
_symmetry.space_group_name_H-M   'P 1'
#
loop_
_entity.id
_entity.type
_entity.pdbx_description
1 polymer ?
#
loop_
_entity_poly.entity_id
_entity_poly.type
_entity_poly.pdbx_seq_one_letter_code
_entity_poly.pdbx_strand_id
1 'polypeptide(L)'
;MDLQDYLDSQSRNGVIYFSLGSQIDTSTIPNQVFAALYRAFEQVPQQILWTCAKERMPPLPGNVKCIGRVPRLRPRKVLDNGVDVDRKSFQVF
;
A
#
# COMPACT_ATOMS: atom_id res chain seq x y z
N MET A 1 -7.74 9.59 11.02
CA MET A 1 -6.61 8.66 11.26
C MET A 1 -5.57 8.99 10.22
N ASP A 2 -4.42 9.49 10.67
CA ASP A 2 -3.32 9.81 9.77
C ASP A 2 -2.78 8.51 9.15
N LEU A 3 -2.24 8.58 7.94
CA LEU A 3 -1.52 7.45 7.34
C LEU A 3 -0.35 7.04 8.23
N GLN A 4 0.32 8.02 8.86
CA GLN A 4 1.43 7.77 9.78
C GLN A 4 0.98 6.92 10.99
N ASP A 5 -0.13 7.27 11.65
CA ASP A 5 -0.67 6.51 12.79
C ASP A 5 -0.98 5.05 12.39
N TYR A 6 -1.49 4.85 11.18
CA TYR A 6 -1.76 3.52 10.65
C TYR A 6 -0.46 2.73 10.46
N LEU A 7 0.55 3.31 9.80
CA LEU A 7 1.84 2.66 9.58
C LEU A 7 2.52 2.30 10.91
N ASP A 8 2.50 3.22 11.88
CA ASP A 8 3.09 3.03 13.21
C ASP A 8 2.40 1.87 13.97
N SER A 9 1.07 1.75 13.83
CA SER A 9 0.30 0.64 14.42
C SER A 9 0.63 -0.74 13.85
N GLN A 10 1.16 -0.80 12.62
CA GLN A 10 1.47 -2.05 11.91
C GLN A 10 2.96 -2.43 11.97
N SER A 11 3.77 -1.68 12.74
CA SER A 11 5.24 -1.82 12.83
C SER A 11 5.76 -3.23 13.15
N ARG A 12 4.96 -4.07 13.81
CA ARG A 12 5.33 -5.45 14.19
C ARG A 12 5.53 -6.37 12.97
N ASN A 13 4.64 -6.29 11.99
CA ASN A 13 4.74 -7.10 10.76
C ASN A 13 5.19 -6.27 9.55
N GLY A 14 4.99 -4.95 9.60
CA GLY A 14 5.26 -4.02 8.50
C GLY A 14 4.08 -3.89 7.54
N VAL A 15 4.24 -2.99 6.57
CA VAL A 15 3.24 -2.68 5.55
C VAL A 15 3.89 -2.77 4.17
N ILE A 16 3.21 -3.41 3.23
CA ILE A 16 3.58 -3.44 1.81
C ILE A 16 2.76 -2.35 1.10
N TYR A 17 3.44 -1.42 0.44
CA TYR A 17 2.78 -0.44 -0.42
C TYR A 17 2.67 -1.00 -1.84
N PHE A 18 1.44 -1.09 -2.35
CA PHE A 18 1.16 -1.62 -3.68
C PHE A 18 0.44 -0.58 -4.54
N SER A 19 0.92 -0.37 -5.77
CA SER A 19 0.27 0.52 -6.73
C SER A 19 0.56 0.05 -8.15
N LEU A 20 -0.45 0.07 -9.02
CA LEU A 20 -0.33 -0.34 -10.42
C LEU A 20 0.09 0.82 -11.36
N GLY A 21 0.60 1.92 -10.79
CA GLY A 21 0.88 3.15 -11.52
C GLY A 21 -0.39 3.86 -12.02
N SER A 22 -0.23 5.06 -12.59
CA SER A 22 -1.34 5.86 -13.11
C SER A 22 -1.79 5.47 -14.52
N GLN A 23 -1.03 4.60 -15.19
CA GLN A 23 -1.29 4.17 -16.57
C GLN A 23 -2.24 2.96 -16.62
N ILE A 24 -2.36 2.22 -15.52
CA ILE A 24 -3.26 1.07 -15.43
C ILE A 24 -4.60 1.55 -14.86
N ASP A 25 -5.63 1.50 -15.69
CA ASP A 25 -7.01 1.68 -15.21
C ASP A 25 -7.45 0.41 -14.48
N THR A 26 -7.49 0.49 -13.14
CA THR A 26 -7.91 -0.60 -12.26
C THR A 26 -9.31 -1.13 -12.59
N SER A 27 -10.17 -0.35 -13.25
CA SER A 27 -11.51 -0.81 -13.64
C SER A 27 -11.55 -1.71 -14.88
N THR A 28 -10.45 -1.76 -15.63
CA THR A 28 -10.30 -2.67 -16.78
C THR A 28 -9.65 -4.01 -16.39
N ILE A 29 -9.19 -4.14 -15.15
CA ILE A 29 -8.58 -5.36 -14.63
C ILE A 29 -9.65 -6.44 -14.47
N PRO A 30 -9.52 -7.61 -15.12
CA PRO A 30 -10.47 -8.69 -14.95
C PRO A 30 -10.51 -9.22 -13.51
N ASN A 31 -11.69 -9.67 -13.07
CA ASN A 31 -11.87 -10.26 -11.73
C ASN A 31 -10.90 -11.41 -11.41
N GLN A 32 -10.48 -12.17 -12.42
CA GLN A 32 -9.50 -13.24 -12.24
C GLN A 32 -8.13 -12.72 -11.77
N VAL A 33 -7.72 -11.54 -12.26
CA VAL A 33 -6.46 -10.91 -11.85
C VAL A 33 -6.58 -10.38 -10.42
N PHE A 34 -7.71 -9.76 -10.06
CA PHE A 34 -7.99 -9.39 -8.67
C PHE A 34 -7.95 -10.60 -7.73
N ALA A 35 -8.58 -11.71 -8.13
CA ALA A 35 -8.56 -12.94 -7.33
C ALA A 35 -7.14 -13.49 -7.14
N ALA A 36 -6.29 -13.43 -8.16
CA ALA A 36 -4.89 -13.84 -8.07
C ALA A 36 -4.10 -12.93 -7.11
N LEU A 37 -4.27 -11.60 -7.22
CA LEU A 37 -3.63 -10.64 -6.33
C LEU A 37 -4.08 -10.83 -4.88
N TYR A 38 -5.39 -10.97 -4.63
CA TYR A 38 -5.92 -11.17 -3.29
C TYR A 38 -5.40 -12.46 -2.65
N ARG A 39 -5.35 -13.57 -3.41
CA ARG A 39 -4.74 -14.82 -2.94
C ARG A 39 -3.26 -14.68 -2.58
N ALA A 40 -2.51 -13.87 -3.34
CA ALA A 40 -1.11 -13.60 -3.02
C ALA A 40 -0.99 -12.73 -1.76
N PHE A 41 -1.87 -11.75 -1.61
CA PHE A 41 -1.91 -10.87 -0.44
C PHE A 41 -2.28 -11.61 0.83
N GLU A 42 -3.24 -12.52 0.80
CA GLU A 42 -3.63 -13.31 1.97
C GLU A 42 -2.53 -14.26 2.47
N GLN A 43 -1.55 -14.60 1.62
CA GLN A 43 -0.42 -15.46 2.00
C GLN A 43 0.66 -14.74 2.80
N VAL A 44 0.62 -13.41 2.86
CA VAL A 44 1.66 -12.62 3.55
C VAL A 44 1.11 -12.03 4.85
N PRO A 45 1.88 -12.06 5.96
CA PRO A 45 1.43 -11.57 7.26
C PRO A 45 1.40 -10.04 7.38
N GLN A 46 1.92 -9.32 6.38
CA GLN A 46 1.93 -7.86 6.31
C GLN A 46 0.55 -7.32 5.96
N GLN A 47 0.29 -6.09 6.39
CA GLN A 47 -0.80 -5.30 5.83
C GLN A 47 -0.40 -4.77 4.47
N ILE A 48 -1.35 -4.68 3.56
CA ILE A 48 -1.14 -4.18 2.20
C ILE A 48 -1.93 -2.90 2.03
N LEU A 49 -1.18 -1.85 1.71
CA LEU A 49 -1.71 -0.54 1.40
C LEU A 49 -1.75 -0.39 -0.11
N TRP A 50 -2.93 -0.59 -0.69
CA TRP A 50 -3.12 -0.50 -2.13
C TRP A 50 -3.67 0.87 -2.51
N THR A 51 -2.98 1.59 -3.38
CA THR A 51 -3.52 2.78 -4.06
C THR A 51 -4.53 2.40 -5.15
N CYS A 52 -5.82 2.63 -4.89
CA CYS A 52 -6.93 2.22 -5.76
C CYS A 52 -8.19 3.10 -5.59
N ALA A 53 -9.10 3.02 -6.56
CA ALA A 53 -10.43 3.61 -6.46
C ALA A 53 -11.39 2.57 -5.86
N LYS A 54 -11.69 2.71 -4.56
CA LYS A 54 -12.44 1.72 -3.77
C LYS A 54 -13.82 1.39 -4.38
N GLU A 55 -14.45 2.36 -5.04
CA GLU A 55 -15.76 2.23 -5.67
C GLU A 55 -15.78 1.22 -6.83
N ARG A 56 -14.60 0.84 -7.36
CA ARG A 56 -14.47 -0.04 -8.53
C ARG A 56 -13.81 -1.38 -8.22
N MET A 57 -13.67 -1.73 -6.94
CA MET A 57 -13.01 -2.97 -6.53
C MET A 57 -13.98 -4.01 -5.97
N PRO A 58 -13.73 -5.31 -6.22
CA PRO A 58 -14.35 -6.39 -5.45
C PRO A 58 -14.02 -6.27 -3.96
N PRO A 59 -14.79 -6.93 -3.07
CA PRO A 59 -14.52 -6.96 -1.64
C PRO A 59 -13.05 -7.25 -1.34
N LEU A 60 -12.43 -6.37 -0.55
CA LEU A 60 -11.00 -6.47 -0.21
C LEU A 60 -10.79 -7.53 0.87
N PRO A 61 -9.68 -8.29 0.81
CA PRO A 61 -9.31 -9.20 1.89
C PRO A 61 -8.89 -8.42 3.14
N GLY A 62 -8.95 -9.08 4.31
CA GLY A 62 -8.82 -8.41 5.61
C GLY A 62 -7.49 -7.73 5.89
N ASN A 63 -6.42 -8.13 5.18
CA ASN A 63 -5.11 -7.49 5.27
C ASN A 63 -4.83 -6.47 4.15
N VAL A 64 -5.84 -6.10 3.35
CA VAL A 64 -5.71 -5.09 2.30
C VAL A 64 -6.55 -3.86 2.65
N LYS A 65 -5.91 -2.70 2.61
CA LYS A 65 -6.56 -1.40 2.76
C LYS A 65 -6.38 -0.59 1.49
N CYS A 66 -7.50 -0.27 0.83
CA CYS A 66 -7.51 0.63 -0.31
C CYS A 66 -7.39 2.08 0.18
N ILE A 67 -6.47 2.82 -0.40
CA ILE A 67 -6.31 4.25 -0.19
C ILE A 67 -6.41 5.00 -1.51
N GLY A 68 -6.96 6.21 -1.44
CA GLY A 68 -6.86 7.16 -2.54
C GLY A 68 -5.41 7.51 -2.84
N ARG A 69 -5.17 8.15 -3.99
CA ARG A 69 -3.83 8.61 -4.39
C ARG A 69 -3.16 9.34 -3.21
N VAL A 70 -2.03 8.80 -2.74
CA VAL A 70 -1.25 9.43 -1.68
C VAL A 70 -0.77 10.79 -2.21
N PRO A 71 -1.15 11.92 -1.58
CA PRO A 71 -0.54 13.20 -1.92
C PRO A 71 0.95 13.05 -1.63
N ARG A 72 1.80 13.40 -2.60
CA ARG A 72 3.27 13.21 -2.57
C ARG A 72 3.78 13.34 -1.14
N LEU A 73 4.21 12.23 -0.55
CA LEU A 73 4.82 12.22 0.77
C LEU A 73 5.88 13.33 0.76
N ARG A 74 5.70 14.37 1.58
CA ARG A 74 6.77 15.36 1.71
C ARG A 74 7.97 14.57 2.22
N PRO A 75 9.12 14.61 1.53
CA PRO A 75 10.35 14.09 2.12
C PRO A 75 10.45 14.71 3.50
N ARG A 76 10.56 13.89 4.56
CA ARG A 76 10.86 14.44 5.89
C ARG A 76 12.08 15.33 5.69
N LYS A 77 11.99 16.60 6.12
CA LYS A 77 13.19 17.42 6.21
C LYS A 77 14.18 16.61 7.04
N VAL A 78 15.33 16.32 6.43
CA VAL A 78 16.50 15.79 7.11
C VAL A 78 16.70 16.69 8.33
N LEU A 79 16.48 16.15 9.53
CA LEU A 79 17.01 16.77 10.74
C LEU A 79 18.50 16.46 10.69
N ASP A 80 19.31 17.51 10.72
CA ASP A 80 20.76 17.47 10.75
C ASP A 80 21.22 16.49 11.83
N ASN A 81 21.55 15.25 11.45
CA ASN A 81 22.38 14.28 12.18
C ASN A 81 22.59 12.94 11.42
N GLY A 82 22.45 12.93 10.09
CA GLY A 82 23.10 11.90 9.23
C GLY A 82 22.69 10.44 9.41
N VAL A 83 21.60 10.12 10.11
CA VAL A 83 21.07 8.75 10.20
C VAL A 83 19.71 8.68 9.53
N ASP A 84 19.72 8.22 8.28
CA ASP A 84 18.51 7.84 7.54
C ASP A 84 18.09 6.43 7.99
N VAL A 85 16.93 6.33 8.63
CA VAL A 85 16.28 5.05 8.95
C VAL A 85 14.98 4.99 8.17
N ASP A 86 15.07 4.92 6.84
CA ASP A 86 13.96 4.44 6.00
C ASP A 86 14.29 3.07 5.39
N ARG A 87 14.52 2.09 6.27
CA ARG A 87 14.45 0.67 5.93
C ARG A 87 13.06 0.16 6.26
N LYS A 88 12.13 0.18 5.29
CA LYS A 88 11.09 -0.87 5.06
C LYS A 88 9.95 -0.49 4.09
N SER A 89 10.10 0.51 3.22
CA SER A 89 9.14 0.70 2.13
C SER A 89 9.64 0.04 0.84
N PHE A 90 9.41 -1.27 0.69
CA PHE A 90 9.62 -1.91 -0.62
C PHE A 90 8.52 -1.44 -1.59
N GLN A 91 8.91 -0.60 -2.56
CA GLN A 91 8.13 -0.38 -3.78
C GLN A 91 8.39 -1.56 -4.72
N VAL A 92 7.38 -2.38 -4.98
CA VAL A 92 7.40 -3.31 -6.12
C VAL A 92 6.83 -2.56 -7.32
N PHE A 93 7.64 -2.40 -8.36
CA PHE A 93 7.28 -1.76 -9.64
C PHE A 93 6.35 -2.66 -10.47
#